data_AF-A0A1H8U6I6-F1
#
_entry.id   AF-A0A1H8U6I6-F1
#
_cell.length_a   1.000
_cell.length_b   1.000
_cell.length_c   1.000
_cell.angle_alpha   90.00
_cell.angle_beta   90.00
_cell.angle_gamma   90.00
#
_symmetry.space_group_name_H-M   'P 1'
#
loop_
_entity.id
_entity.type
_entity.pdbx_description
1 polymer ?
#
loop_
_entity_poly.entity_id
_entity_poly.type
_entity_poly.pdbx_seq_one_letter_code
_entity_poly.pdbx_strand_id
1 'polypeptide(L)'
;MLEKVKVTGITFFKDTIDGKPIDSGAAFVEEHLNFQTGRSKGTATQKYPLGDAGKAQALMHLEFPLICEVEFVRVTNGNVSKNIINSIKPISQVKPAA
;
A
#
# COMPACT_ATOMS: atom_id res chain seq x y z
N MET A 1 -1.47 -2.07 -14.30
CA MET A 1 -0.97 -0.71 -14.63
C MET A 1 -0.03 -0.30 -13.53
N LEU A 2 1.17 0.17 -13.88
CA LEU A 2 2.17 0.64 -12.91
C LEU A 2 1.95 2.13 -12.64
N GLU A 3 1.81 2.51 -11.38
CA GLU A 3 1.59 3.87 -10.92
C GLU A 3 2.66 4.29 -9.91
N LYS A 4 3.04 5.56 -9.93
CA LYS A 4 3.97 6.12 -8.94
C LYS A 4 3.17 6.75 -7.81
N VAL A 5 3.32 6.20 -6.62
CA VAL A 5 2.57 6.65 -5.43
C VAL A 5 3.50 6.91 -4.27
N LYS A 6 3.08 7.82 -3.38
CA LYS A 6 3.76 8.07 -2.12
C LYS A 6 3.23 7.10 -1.07
N VAL A 7 4.10 6.20 -0.61
CA VAL A 7 3.81 5.25 0.44
C VAL A 7 4.23 5.87 1.77
N THR A 8 3.27 6.04 2.67
CA THR A 8 3.47 6.66 3.99
C THR A 8 3.80 5.63 5.06
N GLY A 9 3.52 4.35 4.81
CA GLY A 9 3.88 3.27 5.70
C GLY A 9 3.52 1.90 5.14
N ILE A 10 3.90 0.86 5.87
CA ILE A 10 3.61 -0.53 5.55
C ILE A 10 3.32 -1.31 6.83
N THR A 11 2.57 -2.38 6.70
CA THR A 11 2.39 -3.38 7.75
C THR A 11 2.54 -4.74 7.12
N PHE A 12 3.17 -5.66 7.84
CA PHE A 12 3.20 -7.07 7.47
C PHE A 12 2.89 -7.91 8.70
N PHE A 13 2.26 -9.04 8.47
CA PHE A 13 1.96 -10.04 9.47
C PHE A 13 2.27 -11.39 8.87
N LYS A 14 3.24 -12.09 9.48
CA LYS A 14 3.63 -13.43 9.09
C LYS A 14 3.76 -14.26 10.35
N ASP A 15 2.71 -15.02 10.64
CA ASP A 15 2.65 -15.88 11.82
C ASP A 15 1.73 -17.07 11.58
N THR A 16 1.79 -18.07 12.45
CA THR A 16 0.89 -19.22 12.43
C THR A 16 -0.16 -19.07 13.53
N ILE A 17 -1.42 -18.86 13.13
CA ILE A 17 -2.56 -18.83 14.07
C ILE A 17 -3.39 -20.09 13.84
N ASP A 18 -3.66 -20.84 14.92
CA ASP A 18 -4.47 -22.07 14.89
C ASP A 18 -4.00 -23.10 13.86
N GLY A 19 -2.67 -23.26 13.71
CA GLY A 19 -2.06 -24.20 12.76
C GLY A 19 -2.14 -23.76 11.29
N LYS A 20 -2.67 -22.58 11.00
CA LYS A 20 -2.73 -22.02 9.64
C LYS A 20 -1.68 -20.92 9.47
N PRO A 21 -0.80 -21.00 8.47
CA PRO A 21 0.10 -19.90 8.15
C PRO A 21 -0.72 -18.71 7.64
N ILE A 22 -0.59 -17.57 8.32
CA ILE A 22 -1.15 -16.30 7.88
C ILE A 22 0.00 -15.46 7.34
N ASP A 23 -0.11 -15.10 6.07
CA ASP A 23 0.79 -14.19 5.38
C ASP A 23 -0.06 -13.02 4.86
N SER A 24 0.07 -11.85 5.49
CA SER A 24 -0.71 -10.67 5.15
C SER A 24 0.16 -9.42 5.18
N GLY A 25 0.22 -8.71 4.06
CA GLY A 25 0.85 -7.40 3.95
C GLY A 25 -0.16 -6.32 3.62
N ALA A 26 0.15 -5.08 3.96
CA ALA A 26 -0.54 -3.90 3.44
C ALA A 26 0.43 -2.72 3.31
N ALA A 27 0.18 -1.88 2.32
CA ALA A 27 0.83 -0.59 2.16
C ALA A 27 -0.19 0.53 2.37
N PHE A 28 0.30 1.64 2.92
CA PHE A 28 -0.45 2.85 3.18
C PHE A 28 -0.02 3.89 2.17
N VAL A 29 -0.95 4.28 1.29
CA VAL A 29 -0.68 5.13 0.14
C VAL A 29 -1.39 6.47 0.32
N GLU A 30 -0.68 7.56 0.07
CA GLU A 30 -1.26 8.90 0.04
C GLU A 30 -2.08 9.09 -1.24
N GLU A 31 -3.36 9.38 -1.07
CA GLU A 31 -4.37 9.54 -2.14
C GLU A 31 -4.98 10.94 -2.05
N HIS A 32 -5.31 11.53 -3.19
CA HIS A 32 -6.02 12.81 -3.22
C HIS A 32 -7.49 12.62 -2.88
N LEU A 33 -7.99 13.45 -1.97
CA LEU A 33 -9.42 13.49 -1.69
C LEU A 33 -10.18 14.08 -2.87
N ASN A 34 -11.35 13.51 -3.17
CA ASN A 34 -12.18 13.99 -4.28
C ASN A 34 -12.78 15.38 -3.97
N PHE A 35 -12.14 16.42 -4.51
CA PHE A 35 -12.57 17.81 -4.39
C PHE A 35 -13.74 18.18 -5.31
N GLN A 36 -14.22 17.29 -6.19
CA GLN A 36 -15.32 17.59 -7.12
C GLN A 36 -16.62 18.03 -6.43
N THR A 37 -16.84 17.59 -5.19
CA THR A 37 -18.03 17.96 -4.40
C THR A 37 -17.83 19.23 -3.57
N GLY A 38 -16.62 19.80 -3.54
CA GLY A 38 -16.23 20.93 -2.69
C GLY A 38 -16.15 20.60 -1.19
N ARG A 39 -16.43 19.36 -0.77
CA ARG A 39 -16.51 18.95 0.63
C ARG A 39 -15.20 18.37 1.19
N SER A 40 -14.25 18.03 0.34
CA SER A 40 -13.04 17.29 0.72
C SER A 40 -11.81 17.85 0.01
N LYS A 41 -10.77 18.25 0.74
CA LYS A 41 -9.54 18.87 0.21
C LYS A 41 -8.30 18.22 0.82
N GLY A 42 -7.21 18.14 0.04
CA GLY A 42 -5.92 17.61 0.51
C GLY A 42 -5.73 16.14 0.17
N THR A 43 -4.99 15.43 1.01
CA THR A 43 -4.68 14.01 0.85
C THR A 43 -5.10 13.21 2.07
N ALA A 44 -5.38 11.93 1.86
CA ALA A 44 -5.62 10.96 2.91
C ALA A 44 -4.72 9.75 2.67
N THR A 45 -4.39 9.04 3.74
CA THR A 45 -3.67 7.77 3.63
C THR A 45 -4.67 6.62 3.55
N GLN A 46 -4.66 5.88 2.44
CA GLN A 46 -5.51 4.73 2.21
C GLN A 46 -4.72 3.42 2.37
N LYS A 47 -5.31 2.44 3.05
CA LYS A 47 -4.73 1.10 3.21
C LYS A 47 -5.07 0.24 1.99
N TYR A 48 -4.05 -0.34 1.37
CA TYR A 48 -4.18 -1.33 0.31
C TYR A 48 -3.52 -2.65 0.73
N PRO A 49 -4.25 -3.78 0.69
CA PRO A 49 -3.65 -5.08 0.92
C PRO A 49 -2.59 -5.39 -0.15
N LEU A 50 -1.50 -5.98 0.27
CA LEU A 50 -0.48 -6.55 -0.63
C LEU A 50 -0.82 -8.00 -0.88
N GLY A 51 -0.57 -8.46 -2.11
CA GLY A 51 -0.69 -9.89 -2.45
C GLY A 51 0.39 -10.78 -1.81
N ASP A 52 1.44 -10.17 -1.25
CA ASP A 52 2.62 -10.86 -0.70
C ASP A 52 3.23 -10.01 0.43
N ALA A 53 3.28 -10.53 1.67
CA ALA A 53 3.86 -9.81 2.80
C ALA A 53 5.38 -9.69 2.73
N GLY A 54 6.07 -10.55 1.96
CA GLY A 54 7.52 -10.45 1.73
C GLY A 54 7.91 -9.13 1.09
N LYS A 55 7.04 -8.55 0.25
CA LYS A 55 7.26 -7.23 -0.35
C LYS A 55 7.16 -6.10 0.66
N ALA A 56 6.25 -6.20 1.63
CA ALA A 56 6.22 -5.27 2.76
C ALA A 56 7.46 -5.44 3.63
N GLN A 57 7.82 -6.67 3.99
CA GLN A 57 9.01 -6.94 4.81
C GLN A 57 10.29 -6.36 4.18
N ALA A 58 10.43 -6.47 2.86
CA ALA A 58 11.56 -5.90 2.11
C ALA A 58 11.65 -4.37 2.19
N LEU A 59 10.59 -3.67 2.56
CA LEU A 59 10.55 -2.21 2.66
C LEU A 59 10.73 -1.71 4.11
N MET A 60 10.70 -2.60 5.11
CA MET A 60 10.75 -2.24 6.54
C MET A 60 12.02 -1.51 6.98
N HIS A 61 13.12 -1.71 6.26
CA HIS A 61 14.41 -1.09 6.59
C HIS A 61 14.59 0.30 5.96
N LEU A 62 13.62 0.75 5.16
CA LEU A 62 13.66 2.05 4.51
C LEU A 62 12.95 3.12 5.35
N GLU A 63 13.40 4.37 5.22
CA GLU A 63 12.71 5.50 5.81
C GLU A 63 11.47 5.87 4.99
N PHE A 64 10.36 6.09 5.69
CA PHE A 64 9.10 6.55 5.12
C PHE A 64 8.93 8.07 5.37
N PRO A 65 8.23 8.80 4.48
CA PRO A 65 7.55 8.33 3.29
C PRO A 65 8.49 8.07 2.10
N LEU A 66 8.10 7.14 1.24
CA LEU A 66 8.89 6.73 0.08
C LEU A 66 8.03 6.69 -1.19
N ILE A 67 8.63 7.03 -2.32
CA ILE A 67 7.96 6.94 -3.62
C ILE A 67 8.13 5.52 -4.14
N CYS A 68 7.02 4.84 -4.37
CA CYS A 68 7.00 3.50 -4.96
C CYS A 68 6.35 3.49 -6.32
N GLU A 69 6.84 2.58 -7.17
CA GLU A 69 6.08 2.06 -8.29
C GLU A 69 5.20 0.92 -7.79
N VAL A 70 3.89 1.07 -7.92
CA VAL A 70 2.91 0.08 -7.50
C VAL A 70 2.10 -0.42 -8.69
N GLU A 71 1.74 -1.69 -8.67
CA GLU A 71 0.77 -2.25 -9.59
C GLU A 71 -0.53 -2.54 -8.83
N PHE A 72 -1.58 -1.76 -9.10
CA PHE A 72 -2.90 -2.03 -8.58
C PHE A 72 -3.64 -3.07 -9.42
N VAL A 73 -4.26 -4.03 -8.73
CA VAL A 73 -5.12 -5.04 -9.33
C VAL A 73 -6.42 -5.09 -8.56
N ARG A 74 -7.54 -5.03 -9.28
CA ARG A 74 -8.85 -5.31 -8.71
C ARG A 74 -9.06 -6.82 -8.69
N VAL A 75 -9.24 -7.38 -7.51
CA VAL A 75 -9.60 -8.80 -7.32
C VAL A 75 -11.04 -8.91 -6.84
N THR A 76 -11.73 -9.95 -7.29
CA THR A 76 -13.12 -10.23 -6.92
C THR A 76 -13.31 -11.71 -6.64
N ASN A 77 -14.15 -12.04 -5.66
CA ASN A 77 -14.61 -13.40 -5.41
C ASN A 77 -16.07 -13.62 -5.86
N GLY A 78 -16.59 -12.73 -6.71
CA GLY A 78 -17.99 -12.74 -7.17
C GLY A 78 -18.98 -12.04 -6.23
N ASN A 79 -18.61 -11.78 -4.97
CA ASN A 79 -19.43 -11.06 -3.99
C ASN A 79 -18.79 -9.72 -3.60
N VAL A 80 -17.48 -9.74 -3.29
CA VAL A 80 -16.72 -8.56 -2.87
C VAL A 80 -15.59 -8.32 -3.86
N SER A 81 -15.51 -7.08 -4.34
CA SER A 81 -14.36 -6.57 -5.09
C SER A 81 -13.49 -5.72 -4.18
N LYS A 82 -12.16 -5.88 -4.27
CA LYS A 82 -11.20 -5.02 -3.59
C LYS A 82 -10.01 -4.71 -4.50
N ASN A 83 -9.45 -3.53 -4.34
CA ASN A 83 -8.17 -3.18 -4.96
C ASN A 83 -7.04 -3.63 -4.05
N ILE A 84 -6.08 -4.34 -4.62
CA ILE A 84 -4.85 -4.78 -3.95
C ILE A 84 -3.64 -4.28 -4.71
N ILE A 85 -2.51 -4.19 -4.02
CA ILE A 85 -1.22 -3.95 -4.64
C ILE A 85 -0.59 -5.31 -4.94
N ASN A 86 -0.47 -5.63 -6.22
CA ASN A 86 0.17 -6.85 -6.70
C ASN A 86 1.69 -6.75 -6.62
N SER A 87 2.25 -5.58 -6.95
CA SER A 87 3.69 -5.31 -6.92
C SER A 87 3.96 -3.93 -6.32
N ILE A 88 5.03 -3.81 -5.53
CA ILE A 88 5.50 -2.56 -4.94
C ILE A 88 7.02 -2.53 -5.01
N LYS A 89 7.59 -1.45 -5.55
CA LYS A 89 9.04 -1.25 -5.66
C LYS A 89 9.40 0.18 -5.29
N PRO A 90 10.36 0.42 -4.39
CA PRO A 90 10.78 1.76 -4.06
C PRO A 90 11.61 2.34 -5.22
N ILE A 91 11.28 3.55 -5.65
CA ILE A 91 11.99 4.28 -6.72
C ILE A 91 12.88 5.38 -6.13
N SER A 92 12.40 6.04 -5.07
CA SER A 92 13.13 7.12 -4.42
C SER A 92 12.63 7.29 -2.98
N GLN A 93 13.55 7.59 -2.06
CA GLN A 93 13.19 8.06 -0.73
C GLN A 93 12.80 9.53 -0.83
N VAL A 94 11.65 9.91 -0.25
CA VAL A 94 11.33 11.32 -0.12
C VAL A 94 12.19 11.84 1.03
N LYS A 95 13.30 12.50 0.70
CA LYS A 95 14.10 13.19 1.71
C LYS A 95 13.14 14.17 2.42
N PRO A 96 12.93 14.07 3.74
CA PRO A 96 12.09 15.04 4.43
C PRO A 96 12.71 16.42 4.17
N ALA A 97 11.91 17.34 3.64
CA ALA A 97 12.32 18.73 3.55
C ALA A 97 12.54 19.21 4.99
N ALA A 98 13.81 19.38 5.35
CA ALA A 98 14.23 19.96 6.62
C ALA A 98 13.82 21.43 6.72
#